data_AF-A0A1A6AG01-F1
#
_entry.id   AF-A0A1A6AG01-F1
#
_cell.length_a   1.000
_cell.length_b   1.000
_cell.length_c   1.000
_cell.angle_alpha   90.00
_cell.angle_beta   90.00
_cell.angle_gamma   90.00
#
_symmetry.space_group_name_H-M   'P 1'
#
loop_
_entity.id
_entity.type
_entity.pdbx_description
1 polymer ?
#
loop_
_entity_poly.entity_id
_entity_poly.type
_entity_poly.pdbx_seq_one_letter_code
_entity_poly.pdbx_strand_id
1 'polypeptide(L)'
;MGLTPELLRLFLDLFSAHNPVELNTTFSETKILFTACEKFDCHDKVMGPIRDILYSQGEQQLWELLTWAAERDDRKMGAWALGRMSAVIFLQGRNQFGFFVGLKRSLETLPYSWRSEILYIALEIDHPAQAVVDRKDLYTWRSRSKNVYTGTRIRQKEERVCPFREDWSQVASAFEAGPPH
;
A
#
# COMPACT_ATOMS: atom_id res chain seq x y z
N MET A 1 -10.98 -18.64 -4.99
CA MET A 1 -10.77 -19.27 -3.67
C MET A 1 -12.08 -19.21 -2.91
N GLY A 2 -12.56 -20.33 -2.39
CA GLY A 2 -13.81 -20.41 -1.62
C GLY A 2 -13.56 -20.35 -0.12
N LEU A 3 -14.63 -20.28 0.67
CA LEU A 3 -14.58 -20.42 2.13
C LEU A 3 -14.04 -21.79 2.50
N THR A 4 -12.96 -21.84 3.28
CA THR A 4 -12.52 -23.09 3.91
C THR A 4 -13.49 -23.47 5.05
N PRO A 5 -13.51 -24.72 5.52
CA PRO A 5 -14.35 -25.11 6.66
C PRO A 5 -14.14 -24.22 7.90
N GLU A 6 -12.91 -23.79 8.16
CA GLU A 6 -12.55 -22.92 9.28
C GLU A 6 -13.13 -21.51 9.10
N LEU A 7 -12.99 -20.93 7.90
CA LEU A 7 -13.57 -19.62 7.59
C LEU A 7 -15.09 -19.65 7.56
N LEU A 8 -15.68 -20.75 7.11
CA LEU A 8 -17.14 -20.95 7.14
C LEU A 8 -17.63 -20.99 8.59
N ARG A 9 -16.91 -21.68 9.48
CA ARG A 9 -17.24 -21.70 10.90
C ARG A 9 -17.15 -20.30 11.51
N LEU A 10 -16.06 -19.58 11.26
CA LEU A 10 -15.93 -18.18 11.69
C LEU A 10 -17.06 -17.29 11.16
N PHE A 11 -17.41 -17.45 9.88
CA PHE A 11 -18.52 -16.75 9.25
C PHE A 11 -19.85 -17.01 9.96
N LEU A 12 -20.15 -18.26 10.32
CA LEU A 12 -21.37 -18.63 11.06
C LEU A 12 -21.33 -18.13 12.52
N ASP A 13 -20.17 -18.19 13.15
CA ASP A 13 -19.97 -17.72 14.53
C ASP A 13 -20.23 -16.21 14.64
N LEU A 14 -19.95 -15.41 13.59
CA LEU A 14 -20.25 -13.97 13.56
C LEU A 14 -21.74 -13.62 13.71
N PHE A 15 -22.65 -14.54 13.35
CA PHE A 15 -24.10 -14.36 13.55
C PHE A 15 -24.59 -14.91 14.88
N SER A 16 -23.76 -15.71 15.56
CA SER A 16 -24.11 -16.31 16.82
C SER A 16 -23.94 -15.25 17.92
N ALA A 17 -25.05 -14.63 18.31
CA ALA A 17 -25.14 -13.46 19.20
C ALA A 17 -24.56 -13.62 20.62
N HIS A 18 -23.88 -14.73 20.93
CA HIS A 18 -23.46 -15.06 22.28
C HIS A 18 -22.00 -14.76 22.63
N ASN A 19 -21.10 -14.48 21.68
CA ASN A 19 -19.72 -14.11 22.01
C ASN A 19 -19.12 -13.08 21.05
N PRO A 20 -18.29 -12.13 21.54
CA PRO A 20 -17.41 -11.38 20.66
C PRO A 20 -16.46 -12.37 19.96
N VAL A 21 -16.58 -12.50 18.65
CA VAL A 21 -15.72 -13.38 17.85
C VAL A 21 -14.38 -12.68 17.64
N GLU A 22 -13.32 -13.26 18.20
CA GLU A 22 -11.95 -12.88 17.84
C GLU A 22 -11.63 -13.37 16.42
N LEU A 23 -11.55 -12.42 15.49
CA LEU A 23 -11.22 -12.69 14.10
C LEU A 23 -9.69 -12.78 13.93
N ASN A 24 -9.14 -13.93 14.31
CA ASN A 24 -7.72 -14.27 14.13
C ASN A 24 -7.47 -14.80 12.71
N THR A 25 -7.69 -13.95 11.70
CA THR A 25 -7.53 -14.28 10.27
C THR A 25 -6.29 -13.61 9.69
N THR A 26 -5.71 -14.18 8.64
CA THR A 26 -4.72 -13.51 7.79
C THR A 26 -5.39 -12.50 6.85
N PHE A 27 -4.63 -11.56 6.27
CA PHE A 27 -5.18 -10.59 5.30
C PHE A 27 -5.93 -11.26 4.13
N SER A 28 -5.42 -12.39 3.64
CA SER A 28 -6.08 -13.15 2.57
C SER A 28 -7.40 -13.76 3.03
N GLU A 29 -7.44 -14.33 4.23
CA GLU A 29 -8.64 -14.91 4.83
C GLU A 29 -9.70 -13.85 5.12
N THR A 30 -9.29 -12.68 5.64
CA THR A 30 -10.17 -11.54 5.91
C THR A 30 -10.85 -11.04 4.63
N LYS A 31 -10.12 -10.98 3.50
CA LYS A 31 -10.71 -10.64 2.18
C LYS A 31 -11.77 -11.64 1.73
N ILE A 32 -11.50 -12.94 1.92
CA ILE A 32 -12.46 -14.01 1.58
C ILE A 32 -13.72 -13.88 2.45
N LEU A 33 -13.54 -13.67 3.76
CA LEU A 33 -14.63 -13.50 4.70
C LEU A 33 -15.47 -12.25 4.37
N PHE A 34 -14.82 -11.12 4.12
CA PHE A 34 -15.50 -9.89 3.70
C PHE A 34 -16.32 -10.09 2.43
N THR A 35 -15.73 -10.72 1.41
CA THR A 35 -16.42 -11.01 0.14
C THR A 35 -17.61 -11.95 0.34
N ALA A 36 -17.48 -12.94 1.24
CA ALA A 36 -18.60 -13.82 1.59
C ALA A 36 -19.72 -13.02 2.27
N CYS A 37 -19.39 -12.16 3.23
CA CYS A 37 -20.38 -11.35 3.92
C CYS A 37 -21.14 -10.42 2.96
N GLU A 38 -20.47 -9.80 2.00
CA GLU A 38 -21.16 -9.01 0.97
C GLU A 38 -22.08 -9.85 0.10
N LYS A 39 -21.63 -11.04 -0.30
CA LYS A 39 -22.43 -11.94 -1.13
C LYS A 39 -23.72 -12.38 -0.43
N PHE A 40 -23.71 -12.47 0.88
CA PHE A 40 -24.88 -12.81 1.71
C PHE A 40 -25.61 -11.58 2.27
N ASP A 41 -25.28 -10.38 1.79
CA ASP A 41 -25.91 -9.11 2.20
C ASP A 41 -25.93 -8.91 3.73
N CYS A 42 -24.78 -9.14 4.36
CA CYS A 42 -24.65 -9.07 5.81
C CYS A 42 -24.80 -7.63 6.31
N HIS A 43 -25.51 -7.46 7.43
CA HIS A 43 -25.68 -6.16 8.04
C HIS A 43 -24.33 -5.51 8.40
N ASP A 44 -24.25 -4.18 8.29
CA ASP A 44 -23.10 -3.35 8.71
C ASP A 44 -22.52 -3.67 10.10
N LYS A 45 -23.33 -4.15 11.05
CA LYS A 45 -22.85 -4.56 12.38
C LYS A 45 -21.88 -5.74 12.34
N VAL A 46 -22.05 -6.64 11.36
CA VAL A 46 -21.14 -7.77 11.11
C VAL A 46 -19.99 -7.33 10.20
N MET A 47 -20.28 -6.51 9.19
CA MET A 47 -19.27 -6.03 8.25
C MET A 47 -18.24 -5.08 8.87
N GLY A 48 -18.65 -4.26 9.85
CA GLY A 48 -17.79 -3.26 10.49
C GLY A 48 -16.52 -3.86 11.08
N PRO A 49 -16.60 -4.83 12.02
CA PRO A 49 -15.43 -5.47 12.59
C PRO A 49 -14.51 -6.13 11.56
N ILE A 50 -15.07 -6.77 10.53
CA ILE A 50 -14.27 -7.38 9.45
C ILE A 50 -13.52 -6.28 8.68
N ARG A 51 -14.22 -5.17 8.37
CA ARG A 51 -13.64 -4.01 7.69
C ARG A 51 -12.48 -3.40 8.48
N ASP A 52 -12.64 -3.25 9.79
CA ASP A 52 -11.61 -2.66 10.66
C ASP A 52 -10.34 -3.53 10.69
N ILE A 53 -10.52 -4.85 10.78
CA ILE A 53 -9.40 -5.81 10.75
C ILE A 53 -8.72 -5.82 9.39
N LEU A 54 -9.52 -5.81 8.33
CA LEU A 54 -9.01 -5.76 6.96
C LEU A 54 -8.15 -4.52 6.73
N TYR A 55 -8.60 -3.35 7.18
CA TYR A 55 -7.84 -2.12 7.11
C TYR A 55 -6.57 -2.20 7.97
N SER A 56 -6.68 -2.61 9.23
CA SER A 56 -5.52 -2.77 10.12
C SER A 56 -4.45 -3.70 9.53
N GLN A 57 -4.84 -4.84 8.97
CA GLN A 57 -3.93 -5.78 8.29
C GLN A 57 -3.39 -5.22 6.97
N GLY A 58 -4.22 -4.44 6.27
CA GLY A 58 -3.88 -3.77 5.02
C GLY A 58 -2.80 -2.71 5.15
N GLU A 59 -2.57 -2.15 6.35
CA GLU A 59 -1.47 -1.21 6.61
C GLU A 59 -0.09 -1.76 6.22
N GLN A 60 0.11 -3.07 6.40
CA GLN A 60 1.36 -3.73 6.06
C GLN A 60 1.45 -4.12 4.57
N GLN A 61 0.34 -4.04 3.84
CA GLN A 61 0.18 -4.55 2.49
C GLN A 61 -0.63 -3.56 1.62
N LEU A 62 -0.28 -2.27 1.69
CA LEU A 62 -1.05 -1.18 1.06
C LEU A 62 -1.27 -1.39 -0.44
N TRP A 63 -0.28 -1.91 -1.17
CA TRP A 63 -0.42 -2.24 -2.59
C TRP A 63 -1.41 -3.39 -2.85
N GLU A 64 -1.48 -4.36 -1.95
CA GLU A 64 -2.41 -5.48 -2.04
C GLU A 64 -3.83 -5.04 -1.73
N LEU A 65 -4.00 -4.14 -0.74
CA LEU A 65 -5.29 -3.50 -0.45
C LEU A 65 -5.74 -2.61 -1.60
N LEU A 66 -4.84 -1.80 -2.17
CA LEU A 66 -5.12 -0.95 -3.32
C LEU A 66 -5.53 -1.76 -4.55
N THR A 67 -4.84 -2.88 -4.82
CA THR A 67 -5.20 -3.78 -5.92
C THR A 67 -6.59 -4.36 -5.71
N TRP A 68 -6.87 -4.83 -4.50
CA TRP A 68 -8.16 -5.41 -4.18
C TRP A 68 -9.31 -4.39 -4.20
N ALA A 69 -9.05 -3.15 -3.78
CA ALA A 69 -9.98 -2.04 -3.93
C ALA A 69 -10.29 -1.78 -5.41
N ALA A 70 -9.28 -1.78 -6.27
CA ALA A 70 -9.43 -1.53 -7.70
C ALA A 70 -10.19 -2.66 -8.43
N GLU A 71 -10.01 -3.92 -8.03
CA GLU A 71 -10.80 -5.06 -8.53
C GLU A 71 -12.30 -4.90 -8.26
N ARG A 72 -12.65 -4.10 -7.25
CA ARG A 72 -14.00 -3.89 -6.73
C ARG A 72 -14.55 -2.50 -7.02
N ASP A 73 -13.78 -1.67 -7.73
CA ASP A 73 -14.04 -0.25 -7.93
C ASP A 73 -14.36 0.53 -6.63
N ASP A 74 -13.79 0.08 -5.50
CA ASP A 74 -13.98 0.70 -4.19
C ASP A 74 -13.00 1.86 -4.03
N ARG A 75 -13.40 3.04 -4.53
CA ARG A 75 -12.57 4.24 -4.48
C ARG A 75 -12.24 4.68 -3.05
N LYS A 76 -13.12 4.44 -2.08
CA LYS A 76 -12.88 4.82 -0.68
C LYS A 76 -11.77 3.98 -0.07
N MET A 77 -11.80 2.68 -0.31
CA MET A 77 -10.73 1.77 0.11
C MET A 77 -9.42 2.07 -0.63
N GLY A 78 -9.50 2.39 -1.91
CA GLY A 78 -8.35 2.83 -2.70
C GLY A 78 -7.71 4.11 -2.14
N ALA A 79 -8.52 5.13 -1.86
CA ALA A 79 -8.09 6.37 -1.26
C ALA A 79 -7.47 6.15 0.12
N TRP A 80 -8.10 5.33 0.96
CA TRP A 80 -7.55 4.98 2.26
C TRP A 80 -6.16 4.33 2.14
N ALA A 81 -5.97 3.42 1.18
CA ALA A 81 -4.68 2.78 0.95
C ALA A 81 -3.63 3.79 0.47
N LEU A 82 -3.98 4.65 -0.48
CA LEU A 82 -3.11 5.71 -0.99
C LEU A 82 -2.73 6.70 0.10
N GLY A 83 -3.66 7.10 0.97
CA GLY A 83 -3.42 8.09 2.04
C GLY A 83 -2.44 7.63 3.11
N ARG A 84 -2.15 6.33 3.15
CA ARG A 84 -1.17 5.71 4.05
C ARG A 84 0.13 5.34 3.36
N MET A 85 0.21 5.54 2.04
CA MET A 85 1.45 5.42 1.31
C MET A 85 2.29 6.70 1.48
N SER A 86 3.57 6.55 1.21
CA SER A 86 4.50 7.64 0.93
C SER A 86 5.10 7.41 -0.45
N ALA A 87 5.80 8.40 -1.02
CA ALA A 87 6.50 8.22 -2.28
C ALA A 87 7.46 7.02 -2.25
N VAL A 88 8.07 6.75 -1.10
CA VAL A 88 8.97 5.59 -0.89
C VAL A 88 8.19 4.27 -0.99
N ILE A 89 7.08 4.14 -0.26
CA ILE A 89 6.25 2.92 -0.26
C ILE A 89 5.65 2.68 -1.67
N PHE A 90 5.20 3.75 -2.31
CA PHE A 90 4.66 3.68 -3.66
C PHE A 90 5.71 3.21 -4.66
N LEU A 91 6.92 3.78 -4.62
CA LEU A 91 8.04 3.41 -5.50
C LEU A 91 8.56 1.98 -5.25
N GLN A 92 8.64 1.56 -3.99
CA GLN A 92 9.01 0.18 -3.62
C GLN A 92 8.08 -0.83 -4.31
N GLY A 93 6.79 -0.51 -4.40
CA GLY A 93 5.82 -1.38 -5.03
C GLY A 93 5.33 -2.47 -4.08
N ARG A 94 4.60 -3.43 -4.66
CA ARG A 94 4.04 -4.59 -3.98
C ARG A 94 5.14 -5.52 -3.48
N ASN A 95 4.95 -6.09 -2.29
CA ASN A 95 5.77 -7.18 -1.79
C ASN A 95 5.21 -8.51 -2.30
N GLN A 96 6.04 -9.28 -3.01
CA GLN A 96 5.75 -10.64 -3.43
C GLN A 96 6.85 -11.56 -2.91
N PHE A 97 6.47 -12.54 -2.08
CA PHE A 97 7.39 -13.54 -1.51
C PHE A 97 8.59 -12.94 -0.76
N GLY A 98 8.39 -11.81 -0.07
CA GLY A 98 9.45 -11.14 0.67
C GLY A 98 10.29 -10.17 -0.17
N PHE A 99 10.00 -10.02 -1.46
CA PHE A 99 10.71 -9.12 -2.37
C PHE A 99 9.78 -8.08 -2.97
N PHE A 100 10.26 -6.84 -3.08
CA PHE A 100 9.55 -5.77 -3.75
C PHE A 100 9.67 -5.88 -5.27
N VAL A 101 8.55 -5.94 -5.99
CA VAL A 101 8.55 -6.10 -7.46
C VAL A 101 8.68 -4.79 -8.23
N GLY A 102 8.79 -3.66 -7.53
CA GLY A 102 8.95 -2.31 -8.08
C GLY A 102 7.65 -1.70 -8.59
N LEU A 103 7.65 -0.37 -8.76
CA LEU A 103 6.47 0.41 -9.13
C LEU A 103 5.77 -0.10 -10.41
N LYS A 104 6.50 -0.32 -11.51
CA LYS A 104 5.89 -0.67 -12.81
C LYS A 104 5.03 -1.93 -12.71
N ARG A 105 5.56 -3.02 -12.15
CA ARG A 105 4.81 -4.27 -11.98
C ARG A 105 3.64 -4.13 -11.01
N SER A 106 3.76 -3.24 -10.03
CA SER A 106 2.71 -2.97 -9.06
C SER A 106 1.55 -2.20 -9.70
N LEU A 107 1.86 -1.23 -10.56
CA LEU A 107 0.83 -0.55 -11.37
C LEU A 107 0.14 -1.51 -12.33
N GLU A 108 0.87 -2.48 -12.90
CA GLU A 108 0.32 -3.47 -13.82
C GLU A 108 -0.77 -4.37 -13.20
N THR A 109 -0.92 -4.41 -11.87
CA THR A 109 -2.04 -5.12 -11.21
C THR A 109 -3.34 -4.32 -11.17
N LEU A 110 -3.28 -3.00 -11.33
CA LEU A 110 -4.46 -2.13 -11.29
C LEU A 110 -5.15 -2.05 -12.66
N PRO A 111 -6.43 -1.70 -12.76
CA PRO A 111 -7.06 -1.31 -14.02
C PRO A 111 -6.38 -0.08 -14.66
N TYR A 112 -6.42 0.04 -15.98
CA TYR A 112 -5.73 1.14 -16.70
C TYR A 112 -6.16 2.53 -16.22
N SER A 113 -7.46 2.74 -15.99
CA SER A 113 -8.02 3.99 -15.48
C SER A 113 -7.42 4.40 -14.13
N TRP A 114 -7.36 3.45 -13.19
CA TRP A 114 -6.75 3.65 -11.87
C TRP A 114 -5.26 3.99 -11.99
N ARG A 115 -4.50 3.30 -12.85
CA ARG A 115 -3.07 3.58 -13.06
C ARG A 115 -2.83 5.01 -13.51
N SER A 116 -3.52 5.42 -14.57
CA SER A 116 -3.35 6.74 -15.18
C SER A 116 -3.73 7.84 -14.21
N GLU A 117 -4.83 7.65 -13.48
CA GLU A 117 -5.36 8.63 -12.55
C GLU A 117 -4.46 8.78 -11.32
N ILE A 118 -4.05 7.68 -10.70
CA ILE A 118 -3.13 7.72 -9.56
C ILE A 118 -1.82 8.39 -9.95
N LEU A 119 -1.25 8.07 -11.13
CA LEU A 119 -0.03 8.73 -11.60
C LEU A 119 -0.24 10.22 -11.85
N TYR A 120 -1.36 10.60 -12.47
CA TYR A 120 -1.68 12.01 -12.73
C TYR A 120 -1.81 12.82 -11.44
N ILE A 121 -2.44 12.25 -10.41
CA ILE A 121 -2.63 12.91 -9.12
C ILE A 121 -1.33 12.94 -8.31
N ALA A 122 -0.60 11.82 -8.27
CA ALA A 122 0.58 11.67 -7.42
C ALA A 122 1.80 12.46 -7.93
N LEU A 123 1.86 12.78 -9.22
CA LEU A 123 2.93 13.57 -9.80
C LEU A 123 2.70 15.07 -9.61
N GLU A 124 3.74 15.77 -9.20
CA GLU A 124 3.79 17.22 -9.07
C GLU A 124 4.31 17.80 -10.39
N ILE A 125 3.39 18.34 -11.19
CA ILE A 125 3.66 18.76 -12.58
C ILE A 125 4.46 20.06 -12.64
N ASP A 126 4.34 20.90 -11.60
CA ASP A 126 4.88 22.27 -11.62
C ASP A 126 6.31 22.38 -11.08
N HIS A 127 6.89 21.29 -10.56
CA HIS A 127 8.23 21.29 -9.97
C HIS A 127 9.23 20.57 -10.87
N PRO A 128 10.44 21.13 -11.08
CA PRO A 128 11.43 20.50 -11.91
C PRO A 128 11.82 19.14 -11.30
N ALA A 129 11.86 18.12 -12.15
CA ALA A 129 12.32 16.77 -11.85
C ALA A 129 13.83 16.71 -11.50
N GLN A 130 14.45 17.80 -11.04
CA GLN A 130 15.86 17.90 -10.68
C GLN A 130 15.95 18.22 -9.18
N ALA A 131 16.61 17.34 -8.44
CA ALA A 131 16.88 17.55 -7.02
C ALA A 131 18.36 17.32 -6.72
N VAL A 132 18.86 17.99 -5.68
CA VAL A 132 20.21 17.74 -5.15
C VAL A 132 20.13 16.56 -4.19
N VAL A 133 20.80 15.46 -4.54
CA VAL A 133 20.82 14.23 -3.77
C VAL A 133 22.15 14.12 -3.01
N ASP A 134 22.06 13.86 -1.71
CA ASP A 134 23.21 13.52 -0.87
C ASP A 134 23.57 12.03 -1.03
N ARG A 135 24.65 11.73 -1.75
CA ARG A 135 25.21 10.37 -1.80
C ARG A 135 26.23 10.17 -0.70
N LYS A 136 26.08 9.08 0.05
CA LYS A 136 27.06 8.63 1.05
C LYS A 136 28.02 7.64 0.40
N ASP A 137 29.21 8.11 0.08
CA ASP A 137 30.29 7.28 -0.47
C ASP A 137 31.13 6.72 0.68
N LEU A 138 31.21 5.38 0.77
CA LEU A 138 32.12 4.68 1.66
C LEU A 138 33.53 4.73 1.07
N TYR A 139 34.50 5.20 1.84
CA TYR A 139 35.91 5.12 1.46
C TYR A 139 36.72 4.42 2.54
N THR A 140 37.78 3.75 2.11
CA THR A 140 38.78 3.18 3.00
C THR A 140 40.07 3.95 2.88
N TRP A 141 40.78 4.13 3.99
CA TRP A 141 42.15 4.65 3.96
C TRP A 141 43.04 3.80 4.85
N ARG A 142 44.32 3.69 4.45
CA ARG A 142 45.36 3.07 5.27
C ARG A 142 46.12 4.14 6.03
N SER A 143 46.19 3.96 7.34
CA SER A 143 47.09 4.75 8.18
C SER A 143 48.56 4.38 7.93
N ARG A 144 49.47 5.23 8.41
CA ARG A 144 50.92 4.98 8.34
C ARG A 144 51.35 3.71 9.07
N SER A 145 50.59 3.26 10.08
CA SER A 145 50.80 1.99 10.81
C SER A 145 50.15 0.77 10.12
N LYS A 146 49.73 0.88 8.85
CA LYS A 146 49.05 -0.15 8.05
C LYS A 146 47.64 -0.56 8.51
N ASN A 147 47.08 0.08 9.53
CA ASN A 147 45.68 -0.14 9.92
C ASN A 147 44.74 0.45 8.86
N VAL A 148 43.71 -0.31 8.48
CA VAL A 148 42.67 0.10 7.52
C VAL A 148 41.49 0.68 8.30
N TYR A 149 41.04 1.86 7.90
CA TYR A 149 39.88 2.53 8.45
C TYR A 149 38.83 2.76 7.36
N THR A 150 37.56 2.79 7.76
CA THR A 150 36.42 3.14 6.91
C THR A 150 35.87 4.49 7.32
N GLY A 151 35.50 5.29 6.32
CA GLY A 151 34.89 6.60 6.51
C GLY A 151 33.76 6.79 5.53
N THR A 152 32.90 7.77 5.83
CA THR A 152 31.80 8.15 4.96
C THR A 152 32.03 9.57 4.48
N ARG A 153 31.97 9.77 3.17
CA ARG A 153 31.97 11.10 2.56
C ARG A 153 30.59 11.38 1.99
N ILE A 154 30.04 12.55 2.30
CA ILE A 154 28.79 13.00 1.67
C ILE A 154 29.17 13.76 0.40
N ARG A 155 28.59 13.38 -0.73
CA ARG A 155 28.73 14.05 -2.02
C ARG A 155 27.34 14.48 -2.50
N GLN A 156 27.18 15.78 -2.68
CA GLN A 156 25.99 16.35 -3.33
C GLN A 156 26.10 16.20 -4.85
N LYS A 157 25.02 15.74 -5.46
CA LYS A 157 24.91 15.65 -6.92
C LYS A 157 23.50 15.99 -7.34
N GLU A 158 23.37 16.84 -8.34
CA GLU A 158 22.09 17.08 -8.99
C GLU A 158 21.71 15.85 -9.83
N GLU A 159 20.54 15.28 -9.54
CA GLU A 159 20.02 14.10 -10.23
C GLU A 159 18.58 14.33 -10.65
N ARG A 160 18.17 13.62 -11.72
CA ARG A 160 16.77 13.57 -12.11
C ARG A 160 16.00 12.69 -11.15
N VAL A 161 14.96 13.22 -10.54
CA VAL A 161 14.07 12.54 -9.60
C VAL A 161 12.64 12.55 -10.10
N CYS A 162 11.84 11.57 -9.69
CA CYS A 162 10.42 11.59 -9.99
C CYS A 162 9.72 12.56 -9.01
N PRO A 163 9.03 13.61 -9.50
CA PRO A 163 8.43 14.62 -8.64
C PRO A 163 7.11 14.09 -8.07
N PHE A 164 7.16 13.19 -7.08
CA PHE A 164 5.96 12.78 -6.36
C PHE A 164 5.60 13.80 -5.30
N ARG A 165 4.30 14.02 -5.11
CA ARG A 165 3.79 14.80 -3.98
C ARG A 165 4.30 14.24 -2.65
N GLU A 166 4.64 15.14 -1.73
CA GLU A 166 5.02 14.77 -0.36
C GLU A 166 3.81 14.38 0.48
N ASP A 167 2.70 15.11 0.33
CA ASP A 167 1.46 14.88 1.08
C ASP A 167 0.52 13.90 0.36
N TRP A 168 0.59 12.64 0.77
CA TRP A 168 -0.25 11.57 0.22
C TRP A 168 -1.69 11.59 0.71
N SER A 169 -2.01 12.39 1.74
CA SER A 169 -3.40 12.61 2.14
C SER A 169 -4.17 13.39 1.06
N GLN A 170 -3.50 14.33 0.38
CA GLN A 170 -4.08 15.02 -0.77
C GLN A 170 -4.26 14.10 -1.98
N VAL A 171 -3.31 13.18 -2.20
CA VAL A 171 -3.43 12.16 -3.26
C VAL A 171 -4.67 11.30 -3.00
N ALA A 172 -4.88 10.88 -1.75
CA ALA A 172 -6.05 10.12 -1.35
C ALA A 172 -7.35 10.91 -1.54
N SER A 173 -7.44 12.14 -1.07
CA SER A 173 -8.66 12.95 -1.19
C SER A 173 -9.01 13.26 -2.65
N ALA A 174 -8.02 13.60 -3.48
CA ALA A 174 -8.22 13.82 -4.91
C ALA A 174 -8.66 12.53 -5.61
N PHE A 175 -8.09 11.39 -5.23
CA PHE A 175 -8.49 10.10 -5.77
C PHE A 175 -9.92 9.72 -5.31
N GLU A 176 -10.30 9.93 -4.06
CA GLU A 176 -11.67 9.63 -3.62
C GLU A 176 -12.72 10.48 -4.34
N ALA A 177 -12.42 11.77 -4.58
CA ALA A 177 -13.29 12.71 -5.27
C ALA A 177 -13.59 12.33 -6.72
N GLY A 178 -12.70 11.58 -7.37
CA GLY A 178 -12.82 11.18 -8.76
C GLY A 178 -12.38 12.26 -9.76
N PRO A 179 -12.36 11.93 -11.06
CA PRO A 179 -11.98 12.88 -12.09
C PRO A 179 -13.02 14.03 -12.15
N PRO A 180 -12.57 15.28 -12.36
CA PRO A 180 -13.50 16.38 -12.61
C PRO A 180 -14.30 16.09 -13.89
N HIS A 181 -15.62 16.14 -13.78
CA HIS A 181 -16.56 15.98 -14.89
C HIS A 181 -16.56 17.18 -15.84
#